data_AF-A0A6I1QFC9-F1
#
_entry.id   AF-A0A6I1QFC9-F1
#
_cell.length_a   1.000
_cell.length_b   1.000
_cell.length_c   1.000
_cell.angle_alpha   90.00
_cell.angle_beta   90.00
_cell.angle_gamma   90.00
#
_symmetry.space_group_name_H-M   'P 1'
#
loop_
_entity.id
_entity.type
_entity.pdbx_description
1 polymer ?
#
loop_
_entity_poly.entity_id
_entity_poly.type
_entity_poly.pdbx_seq_one_letter_code
_entity_poly.pdbx_strand_id
1 'polypeptide(L)'
;MPRQGERPPGSGGRIGSTSRCSHTDGHCPQRPVSSSAQRPNLSPAPVYHRYVETEPSTSQAQGGRLFTIGHSNLGLDDVLRALGEYAIEELIDVRSQPYSRFVPRFNRPDLAHALGRAGVGYSYMGDSLGGRPDDPSCYDARGHVLYGAVARKSSFQGAIAWLRSATEARRIALLCAEEEPAECHRHLLIARVLAGAGFGRDRIVHLKSDGGATGDDEIPTQAALFPGEDEWKSPRSALRKARRSTSSDGSERAA
;
A
#
# COMPACT_ATOMS: atom_id res chain seq x y z
N MET A 1 -21.99 34.65 -67.32
CA MET A 1 -21.18 35.88 -67.36
C MET A 1 -20.09 35.78 -66.30
N PRO A 2 -18.81 35.97 -66.64
CA PRO A 2 -17.67 35.89 -65.70
C PRO A 2 -17.09 37.27 -65.33
N ARG A 3 -16.01 37.24 -64.53
CA ARG A 3 -14.94 38.25 -64.24
C ARG A 3 -14.89 38.67 -62.76
N GLN A 4 -13.74 38.94 -62.14
CA GLN A 4 -12.30 38.63 -62.36
C GLN A 4 -11.59 38.88 -61.00
N GLY A 5 -10.37 38.46 -60.66
CA GLY A 5 -9.26 37.74 -61.33
C GLY A 5 -8.16 37.49 -60.25
N GLU A 6 -6.85 37.34 -60.47
CA GLU A 6 -6.01 36.72 -61.52
C GLU A 6 -4.54 36.80 -61.02
N ARG A 7 -4.00 35.74 -60.39
CA ARG A 7 -3.05 34.73 -60.96
C ARG A 7 -1.53 35.03 -60.79
N PRO A 8 -0.71 34.02 -60.40
CA PRO A 8 0.77 34.03 -60.46
C PRO A 8 1.38 32.97 -61.41
N PRO A 9 2.68 33.11 -61.79
CA PRO A 9 3.51 31.94 -62.15
C PRO A 9 5.02 32.00 -61.77
N GLY A 10 5.61 30.86 -61.39
CA GLY A 10 7.04 30.53 -61.67
C GLY A 10 7.95 30.17 -60.47
N SER A 11 9.02 29.37 -60.64
CA SER A 11 9.44 28.51 -61.79
C SER A 11 10.66 27.61 -61.48
N GLY A 12 10.77 26.43 -62.13
CA GLY A 12 11.98 25.57 -62.21
C GLY A 12 11.94 24.31 -61.32
N GLY A 13 12.51 23.14 -61.65
CA GLY A 13 13.40 22.72 -62.76
C GLY A 13 14.85 22.51 -62.30
N ARG A 14 15.61 21.44 -62.63
CA ARG A 14 15.45 20.32 -63.58
C ARG A 14 16.21 19.04 -63.10
N ILE A 15 16.12 17.97 -63.90
CA ILE A 15 16.77 16.65 -63.78
C ILE A 15 18.32 16.62 -63.81
N GLY A 16 18.89 15.72 -63.01
CA GLY A 16 19.87 14.68 -63.39
C GLY A 16 21.32 15.03 -63.81
N SER A 17 22.31 14.31 -63.24
CA SER A 17 23.39 13.61 -63.97
C SER A 17 24.38 12.88 -63.04
N THR A 18 25.21 12.01 -63.62
CA THR A 18 26.20 11.15 -62.95
C THR A 18 27.65 11.61 -63.16
N SER A 19 28.48 11.60 -62.10
CA SER A 19 29.91 11.23 -62.15
C SER A 19 30.43 11.11 -60.71
N ARG A 20 30.90 9.94 -60.25
CA ARG A 20 32.20 9.28 -60.53
C ARG A 20 33.33 9.86 -59.66
N CYS A 21 33.85 9.03 -58.77
CA CYS A 21 35.01 9.33 -57.94
C CYS A 21 36.31 9.38 -58.76
N SER A 22 37.25 10.22 -58.35
CA SER A 22 38.66 10.17 -58.74
C SER A 22 39.53 10.47 -57.52
N HIS A 23 40.54 9.64 -57.25
CA HIS A 23 41.49 9.86 -56.16
C HIS A 23 42.47 10.99 -56.50
N THR A 24 42.90 11.74 -55.49
CA THR A 24 44.32 11.98 -55.16
C THR A 24 44.44 12.49 -53.72
N ASP A 25 45.45 11.97 -53.01
CA ASP A 25 46.27 12.58 -51.96
C ASP A 25 45.67 13.31 -50.73
N GLY A 26 46.30 13.03 -49.59
CA GLY A 26 46.68 14.08 -48.63
C GLY A 26 45.78 14.29 -47.41
N HIS A 27 46.24 13.78 -46.26
CA HIS A 27 45.97 14.30 -44.90
C HIS A 27 44.52 14.72 -44.58
N CYS A 28 43.78 13.83 -43.89
CA CYS A 28 42.56 14.22 -43.18
C CYS A 28 42.92 14.86 -41.81
N PRO A 29 42.69 16.16 -41.57
CA PRO A 29 42.91 16.76 -40.26
C PRO A 29 41.80 16.33 -39.28
N GLN A 30 42.21 15.94 -38.07
CA GLN A 30 41.28 15.59 -36.99
C GLN A 30 40.40 16.80 -36.62
N ARG A 31 39.09 16.73 -36.90
CA ARG A 31 38.13 17.74 -36.46
C ARG A 31 37.71 17.49 -35.00
N PRO A 32 37.58 18.53 -34.17
CA PRO A 32 37.16 18.36 -32.77
C PRO A 32 35.70 17.88 -32.69
N VAL A 33 35.43 16.98 -31.74
CA VAL A 33 34.08 16.55 -31.39
C VAL A 33 33.43 17.58 -30.46
N SER A 34 32.35 18.22 -30.92
CA SER A 34 31.67 19.31 -30.20
C SER A 34 30.25 18.96 -29.78
N SER A 35 29.82 19.53 -28.65
CA SER A 35 28.43 19.70 -28.19
C SER A 35 27.54 18.45 -28.10
N SER A 36 27.63 17.79 -26.95
CA SER A 36 26.49 17.60 -26.03
C SER A 36 25.10 17.30 -26.62
N ALA A 37 24.77 16.01 -26.72
CA ALA A 37 23.38 15.56 -26.55
C ALA A 37 23.07 15.49 -25.04
N GLN A 38 22.38 16.48 -24.48
CA GLN A 38 21.92 16.44 -23.08
C GLN A 38 20.99 15.24 -22.87
N ARG A 39 21.45 14.22 -22.14
CA ARG A 39 20.57 13.17 -21.62
C ARG A 39 19.70 13.78 -20.52
N PRO A 40 18.36 13.57 -20.49
CA PRO A 40 17.53 14.08 -19.40
C PRO A 40 18.01 13.51 -18.07
N ASN A 41 18.05 14.36 -17.04
CA ASN A 41 18.53 13.99 -15.71
C ASN A 41 17.52 13.09 -15.01
N LEU A 42 17.73 11.78 -15.13
CA LEU A 42 17.04 10.78 -14.31
C LEU A 42 17.57 10.90 -12.88
N SER A 43 16.84 11.68 -12.06
CA SER A 43 17.06 11.77 -10.62
C SER A 43 17.19 10.36 -10.02
N PRO A 44 18.19 10.09 -9.16
CA PRO A 44 18.36 8.78 -8.57
C PRO A 44 17.10 8.37 -7.80
N ALA A 45 16.69 7.12 -7.97
CA ALA A 45 15.70 6.49 -7.11
C ALA A 45 16.18 6.55 -5.64
N PRO A 46 15.28 6.64 -4.65
CA PRO A 46 15.68 6.74 -3.25
C PRO A 46 16.56 5.55 -2.87
N VAL A 47 17.80 5.84 -2.48
CA VAL A 47 18.74 4.83 -1.99
C VAL A 47 18.18 4.30 -0.68
N TYR A 48 17.65 3.08 -0.71
CA TYR A 48 17.23 2.36 0.49
C TYR A 48 18.45 2.26 1.40
N HIS A 49 18.33 2.77 2.63
CA HIS A 49 19.49 2.92 3.49
C HIS A 49 20.02 1.54 3.87
N ARG A 50 21.33 1.34 3.71
CA ARG A 50 22.00 0.09 4.04
C ARG A 50 21.79 -0.17 5.54
N TYR A 51 21.21 -1.32 5.88
CA TYR A 51 21.08 -1.74 7.27
C TYR A 51 22.46 -1.74 7.94
N VAL A 52 22.51 -1.19 9.15
CA VAL A 52 23.66 -1.35 10.04
C VAL A 52 23.49 -2.68 10.75
N GLU A 53 24.55 -3.47 10.83
CA GLU A 53 24.55 -4.77 11.51
C GLU A 53 24.52 -4.54 13.03
N THR A 54 23.32 -4.41 13.59
CA THR A 54 23.09 -4.39 15.03
C THR A 54 23.15 -5.82 15.56
N GLU A 55 24.26 -6.18 16.20
CA GLU A 55 24.46 -7.49 16.84
C GLU A 55 23.27 -7.85 17.75
N PRO A 56 22.65 -9.04 17.60
CA PRO A 56 21.43 -9.38 18.30
C PRO A 56 21.68 -9.57 19.79
N SER A 57 20.96 -8.81 20.62
CA SER A 57 21.07 -8.92 22.08
C SER A 57 20.51 -10.25 22.58
N THR A 58 21.39 -11.08 23.15
CA THR A 58 21.10 -12.45 23.56
C THR A 58 20.16 -12.50 24.77
N SER A 59 18.85 -12.62 24.53
CA SER A 59 17.84 -12.78 25.58
C SER A 59 16.79 -13.86 25.24
N GLN A 60 17.19 -15.12 25.46
CA GLN A 60 16.35 -16.32 25.54
C GLN A 60 15.59 -16.75 24.27
N ALA A 61 15.40 -18.06 24.13
CA ALA A 61 14.62 -18.67 23.04
C ALA A 61 13.11 -18.55 23.28
N GLN A 62 12.58 -17.33 23.26
CA GLN A 62 11.15 -17.05 23.20
C GLN A 62 10.80 -16.61 21.78
N GLY A 63 9.87 -17.32 21.14
CA GLY A 63 9.45 -16.97 19.78
C GLY A 63 8.88 -15.55 19.72
N GLY A 64 9.21 -14.82 18.65
CA GLY A 64 8.93 -13.41 18.47
C GLY A 64 7.46 -13.00 18.71
N ARG A 65 7.25 -11.80 19.25
CA ARG A 65 5.92 -11.25 19.50
C ARG A 65 5.46 -10.39 18.33
N LEU A 66 4.17 -10.45 18.02
CA LEU A 66 3.51 -9.59 17.06
C LEU A 66 2.68 -8.54 17.81
N PHE A 67 2.93 -7.27 17.56
CA PHE A 67 2.12 -6.19 18.11
C PHE A 67 1.05 -5.76 17.10
N THR A 68 0.00 -5.12 17.56
CA THR A 68 -0.99 -4.45 16.70
C THR A 68 -1.43 -3.14 17.31
N ILE A 69 -1.82 -2.16 16.50
CA ILE A 69 -2.36 -0.88 16.95
C ILE A 69 -3.49 -0.41 16.01
N GLY A 70 -4.58 0.09 16.56
CA GLY A 70 -5.68 0.69 15.79
C GLY A 70 -5.61 2.21 15.91
N HIS A 71 -5.42 2.94 14.81
CA HIS A 71 -5.22 4.39 14.93
C HIS A 71 -6.49 5.14 15.37
N SER A 72 -7.69 4.69 14.98
CA SER A 72 -8.95 5.31 15.38
C SER A 72 -8.91 6.86 15.29
N ASN A 73 -9.16 7.54 16.41
CA ASN A 73 -9.08 8.98 16.61
C ASN A 73 -7.72 9.49 17.15
N LEU A 74 -6.73 8.62 17.39
CA LEU A 74 -5.47 8.95 18.06
C LEU A 74 -4.68 10.09 17.40
N GLY A 75 -3.81 10.72 18.20
CA GLY A 75 -2.70 11.50 17.69
C GLY A 75 -1.76 10.62 16.87
N LEU A 76 -1.05 11.24 15.92
CA LEU A 76 0.11 10.58 15.32
C LEU A 76 1.20 10.37 16.38
N ASP A 77 1.35 11.35 17.27
CA ASP A 77 2.33 11.34 18.36
C ASP A 77 2.03 10.26 19.43
N ASP A 78 0.75 9.94 19.68
CA ASP A 78 0.35 8.80 20.53
C ASP A 78 0.76 7.46 19.93
N VAL A 79 0.57 7.29 18.62
CA VAL A 79 1.03 6.10 17.91
C VAL A 79 2.57 6.03 17.95
N LEU A 80 3.29 7.12 17.65
CA LEU A 80 4.75 7.14 17.73
C LEU A 80 5.27 6.84 19.15
N ARG A 81 4.60 7.38 20.18
CA ARG A 81 4.89 7.09 21.59
C ARG A 81 4.69 5.62 21.91
N ALA A 82 3.54 5.03 21.57
CA ALA A 82 3.27 3.61 21.82
C ALA A 82 4.25 2.69 21.06
N LEU A 83 4.64 3.04 19.83
CA LEU A 83 5.67 2.31 19.09
C LEU A 83 7.05 2.42 19.75
N GLY A 84 7.38 3.56 20.36
CA GLY A 84 8.60 3.74 21.15
C GLY A 84 8.59 2.97 22.48
N GLU A 85 7.50 3.05 23.24
CA GLU A 85 7.28 2.34 24.51
C GLU A 85 7.45 0.83 24.36
N TYR A 86 6.96 0.27 23.25
CA TYR A 86 7.08 -1.16 22.91
C TYR A 86 8.27 -1.47 21.99
N ALA A 87 9.19 -0.51 21.76
CA ALA A 87 10.40 -0.66 20.94
C ALA A 87 10.13 -1.36 19.60
N ILE A 88 9.18 -0.85 18.83
CA ILE A 88 8.78 -1.41 17.53
C ILE A 88 9.73 -0.93 16.44
N GLU A 89 10.27 -1.88 15.69
CA GLU A 89 11.25 -1.63 14.62
C GLU A 89 10.57 -1.40 13.27
N GLU A 90 9.39 -2.00 13.04
CA GLU A 90 8.62 -1.84 11.81
C GLU A 90 7.10 -1.78 12.05
N LEU A 91 6.45 -0.76 11.48
CA LEU A 91 4.99 -0.66 11.39
C LEU A 91 4.52 -1.14 10.01
N ILE A 92 3.63 -2.13 10.01
CA ILE A 92 3.04 -2.71 8.80
C ILE A 92 1.60 -2.24 8.66
N ASP A 93 1.36 -1.47 7.60
CA ASP A 93 0.04 -0.95 7.27
C ASP A 93 -0.80 -1.99 6.54
N VAL A 94 -1.73 -2.60 7.29
CA VAL A 94 -2.69 -3.59 6.80
C VAL A 94 -4.06 -2.97 6.48
N ARG A 95 -4.15 -1.64 6.33
CA ARG A 95 -5.38 -0.96 5.91
C ARG A 95 -5.49 -1.01 4.38
N SER A 96 -6.48 -1.70 3.83
CA SER A 96 -6.70 -1.77 2.37
C SER A 96 -6.93 -0.41 1.69
N GLN A 97 -7.24 0.64 2.45
CA GLN A 97 -7.39 2.01 1.98
C GLN A 97 -6.62 2.96 2.92
N PRO A 98 -5.28 3.09 2.77
CA PRO A 98 -4.41 3.83 3.70
C PRO A 98 -4.40 5.36 3.41
N TYR A 99 -5.57 5.90 3.08
CA TYR A 99 -5.78 7.30 2.68
C TYR A 99 -7.12 7.82 3.22
N SER A 100 -7.09 8.92 3.96
CA SER A 100 -8.27 9.56 4.56
C SER A 100 -8.25 11.07 4.39
N ARG A 101 -9.35 11.63 3.89
CA ARG A 101 -9.56 13.10 3.85
C ARG A 101 -9.83 13.71 5.22
N PHE A 102 -10.21 12.90 6.21
CA PHE A 102 -10.54 13.36 7.57
C PHE A 102 -9.35 13.25 8.53
N VAL A 103 -8.44 12.31 8.28
CA VAL A 103 -7.27 12.06 9.13
C VAL A 103 -5.99 12.02 8.26
N PRO A 104 -5.61 13.13 7.60
CA PRO A 104 -4.54 13.13 6.59
C PRO A 104 -3.17 12.75 7.16
N ARG A 105 -2.91 13.01 8.45
CA ARG A 105 -1.69 12.58 9.17
C ARG A 105 -1.46 11.06 9.17
N PHE A 106 -2.48 10.25 8.89
CA PHE A 106 -2.41 8.80 8.74
C PHE A 106 -2.52 8.33 7.28
N ASN A 107 -2.40 9.23 6.29
CA ASN A 107 -2.15 8.84 4.91
C ASN A 107 -0.76 8.20 4.79
N ARG A 108 -0.60 7.21 3.91
CA ARG A 108 0.67 6.50 3.70
C ARG A 108 1.93 7.40 3.59
N PRO A 109 1.97 8.49 2.79
CA PRO A 109 3.19 9.30 2.64
C PRO A 109 3.56 10.05 3.93
N ASP A 110 2.57 10.70 4.56
CA ASP A 110 2.74 11.49 5.78
C ASP A 110 3.16 10.61 6.97
N LEU A 111 2.51 9.45 7.09
CA LEU A 111 2.81 8.43 8.09
C LEU A 111 4.22 7.83 7.93
N ALA A 112 4.59 7.41 6.71
CA ALA A 112 5.91 6.84 6.43
C ALA A 112 7.04 7.86 6.70
N HIS A 113 6.83 9.13 6.34
CA HIS A 113 7.79 10.19 6.65
C HIS A 113 7.92 10.42 8.17
N ALA A 114 6.82 10.41 8.92
CA ALA A 114 6.85 10.59 10.37
C ALA A 114 7.56 9.43 11.10
N LEU A 115 7.26 8.18 10.71
CA LEU A 115 7.91 6.97 11.24
C LEU A 115 9.41 6.97 10.95
N GLY A 116 9.82 7.34 9.73
CA GLY A 116 11.22 7.46 9.35
C GLY A 116 12.00 8.48 10.20
N ARG A 117 11.37 9.58 10.65
CA ARG A 117 11.99 10.50 11.62
C ARG A 117 12.07 9.94 13.04
N ALA A 118 11.22 8.99 13.40
CA ALA A 118 11.23 8.29 14.68
C ALA A 118 12.13 7.03 14.69
N GLY A 119 12.79 6.71 13.57
CA GLY A 119 13.62 5.51 13.41
C GLY A 119 12.83 4.22 13.18
N VAL A 120 11.51 4.29 12.98
CA VAL A 120 10.64 3.12 12.78
C VAL A 120 10.46 2.86 11.27
N GLY A 121 10.66 1.61 10.84
CA GLY A 121 10.40 1.17 9.48
C GLY A 121 8.91 1.23 9.13
N TYR A 122 8.59 1.42 7.85
CA TYR A 122 7.21 1.40 7.35
C TYR A 122 7.09 0.50 6.12
N SER A 123 6.21 -0.48 6.20
CA SER A 123 5.82 -1.35 5.08
C SER A 123 4.31 -1.31 4.87
N TYR A 124 3.87 -1.43 3.61
CA TYR A 124 2.45 -1.51 3.26
C TYR A 124 2.11 -2.92 2.79
N MET A 125 1.08 -3.53 3.40
CA MET A 125 0.59 -4.89 3.06
C MET A 125 -0.95 -4.95 3.04
N GLY A 126 -1.63 -3.81 2.88
CA GLY A 126 -3.10 -3.73 2.83
C GLY A 126 -3.75 -4.40 1.61
N ASP A 127 -2.95 -4.77 0.61
CA ASP A 127 -3.32 -5.61 -0.55
C ASP A 127 -3.35 -7.12 -0.23
N SER A 128 -2.53 -7.55 0.73
CA SER A 128 -2.23 -8.96 1.01
C SER A 128 -2.79 -9.43 2.35
N LEU A 129 -2.82 -8.55 3.36
CA LEU A 129 -3.33 -8.80 4.72
C LEU A 129 -4.59 -7.98 5.04
N GLY A 130 -5.00 -7.09 4.15
CA GLY A 130 -6.04 -6.11 4.44
C GLY A 130 -7.47 -6.68 4.48
N GLY A 131 -8.26 -6.22 5.44
CA GLY A 131 -9.61 -6.73 5.71
C GLY A 131 -10.68 -6.39 4.67
N ARG A 132 -10.34 -5.70 3.57
CA ARG A 132 -11.26 -5.29 2.49
C ARG A 132 -10.58 -5.47 1.12
N PRO A 133 -10.49 -6.71 0.61
CA PRO A 133 -9.83 -7.01 -0.67
C PRO A 133 -10.62 -6.46 -1.87
N ASP A 134 -9.96 -6.23 -3.00
CA ASP A 134 -10.62 -5.77 -4.24
C ASP A 134 -11.37 -6.90 -4.98
N ASP A 135 -11.15 -8.17 -4.63
CA ASP A 135 -11.77 -9.33 -5.27
C ASP A 135 -13.24 -9.52 -4.85
N PRO A 136 -14.22 -9.42 -5.78
CA PRO A 136 -15.63 -9.64 -5.48
C PRO A 136 -15.96 -11.04 -4.94
N SER A 137 -15.12 -12.05 -5.21
CA SER A 137 -15.28 -13.42 -4.68
C SER A 137 -15.12 -13.50 -3.15
N CYS A 138 -14.66 -12.42 -2.51
CA CYS A 138 -14.48 -12.34 -1.07
C CYS A 138 -15.65 -11.63 -0.35
N TYR A 139 -16.80 -11.43 -0.99
CA TYR A 139 -17.95 -10.73 -0.42
C TYR A 139 -19.23 -11.57 -0.40
N ASP A 140 -20.05 -11.41 0.63
CA ASP A 140 -21.43 -11.92 0.63
C ASP A 140 -22.40 -10.96 -0.10
N ALA A 141 -23.63 -11.39 -0.36
CA ALA A 141 -24.66 -10.58 -1.02
C ALA A 141 -25.12 -9.34 -0.21
N ARG A 142 -24.65 -9.18 1.03
CA ARG A 142 -24.88 -8.02 1.92
C ARG A 142 -23.64 -7.12 2.03
N GLY A 143 -22.53 -7.49 1.39
CA GLY A 143 -21.27 -6.76 1.34
C GLY A 143 -20.32 -7.00 2.53
N HIS A 144 -20.54 -8.01 3.37
CA HIS A 144 -19.55 -8.43 4.37
C HIS A 144 -18.40 -9.17 3.68
N VAL A 145 -17.18 -8.99 4.19
CA VAL A 145 -15.99 -9.69 3.68
C VAL A 145 -15.96 -11.10 4.27
N LEU A 146 -15.99 -12.11 3.42
CA LEU A 146 -15.87 -13.52 3.77
C LEU A 146 -14.40 -13.82 4.10
N TYR A 147 -14.02 -13.69 5.38
CA TYR A 147 -12.65 -13.91 5.83
C TYR A 147 -12.13 -15.32 5.50
N GLY A 148 -13.01 -16.33 5.50
CA GLY A 148 -12.68 -17.68 5.02
C GLY A 148 -12.28 -17.75 3.53
N ALA A 149 -12.79 -16.84 2.69
CA ALA A 149 -12.36 -16.72 1.29
C ALA A 149 -11.04 -15.95 1.16
N VAL A 150 -10.79 -14.96 2.02
CA VAL A 150 -9.52 -14.19 2.05
C VAL A 150 -8.36 -15.08 2.51
N ALA A 151 -8.54 -15.85 3.59
CA ALA A 151 -7.52 -16.73 4.16
C ALA A 151 -7.07 -17.88 3.23
N ARG A 152 -7.83 -18.14 2.15
CA ARG A 152 -7.50 -19.10 1.09
C ARG A 152 -6.74 -18.48 -0.10
N LYS A 153 -6.52 -17.17 -0.13
CA LYS A 153 -5.73 -16.50 -1.19
C LYS A 153 -4.23 -16.72 -0.94
N SER A 154 -3.48 -17.03 -2.00
CA SER A 154 -2.03 -17.28 -1.93
C SER A 154 -1.23 -16.06 -1.47
N SER A 155 -1.66 -14.84 -1.84
CA SER A 155 -1.07 -13.58 -1.33
C SER A 155 -1.19 -13.46 0.19
N PHE A 156 -2.37 -13.73 0.74
CA PHE A 156 -2.62 -13.72 2.18
C PHE A 156 -1.79 -14.80 2.90
N GLN A 157 -1.78 -16.03 2.39
CA GLN A 157 -1.00 -17.13 2.97
C GLN A 157 0.51 -16.85 2.96
N GLY A 158 1.03 -16.31 1.84
CA GLY A 158 2.43 -15.88 1.75
C GLY A 158 2.78 -14.76 2.72
N ALA A 159 1.88 -13.77 2.86
CA ALA A 159 2.06 -12.67 3.81
C ALA A 159 2.02 -13.11 5.28
N ILE A 160 1.15 -14.07 5.64
CA ILE A 160 1.12 -14.68 6.99
C ILE A 160 2.42 -15.45 7.28
N ALA A 161 2.89 -16.25 6.31
CA ALA A 161 4.14 -17.01 6.46
C ALA A 161 5.36 -16.08 6.62
N TRP A 162 5.44 -15.04 5.79
CA TRP A 162 6.45 -13.98 5.90
C TRP A 162 6.37 -13.25 7.25
N LEU A 163 5.16 -12.88 7.70
CA LEU A 163 4.96 -12.13 8.95
C LEU A 163 5.45 -12.93 10.16
N ARG A 164 5.10 -14.22 10.22
CA ARG A 164 5.61 -15.14 11.24
C ARG A 164 7.14 -15.16 11.25
N SER A 165 7.79 -15.44 10.11
CA SER A 165 9.25 -15.44 10.01
C SER A 165 9.88 -14.08 10.35
N ALA A 166 9.22 -12.97 10.02
CA ALA A 166 9.70 -11.63 10.28
C ALA A 166 9.65 -11.28 11.79
N THR A 167 8.62 -11.71 12.52
CA THR A 167 8.53 -11.49 13.98
C THR A 167 9.63 -12.19 14.79
N GLU A 168 10.16 -13.32 14.30
CA GLU A 168 11.29 -14.01 14.93
C GLU A 168 12.63 -13.24 14.81
N ALA A 169 12.69 -12.23 13.93
CA ALA A 169 13.89 -11.44 13.66
C ALA A 169 13.82 -9.97 14.10
N ARG A 170 12.62 -9.38 14.22
CA ARG A 170 12.40 -7.98 14.61
C ARG A 170 11.00 -7.73 15.18
N ARG A 171 10.86 -6.68 15.98
CA ARG A 171 9.63 -6.28 16.67
C ARG A 171 8.70 -5.53 15.71
N ILE A 172 7.58 -6.16 15.35
CA ILE A 172 6.64 -5.69 14.32
C ILE A 172 5.31 -5.29 14.95
N ALA A 173 4.73 -4.17 14.51
CA ALA A 173 3.34 -3.81 14.78
C ALA A 173 2.48 -3.78 13.52
N LEU A 174 1.25 -4.29 13.57
CA LEU A 174 0.24 -4.14 12.51
C LEU A 174 -0.66 -2.92 12.75
N LEU A 175 -0.83 -2.06 11.76
CA LEU A 175 -1.72 -0.89 11.83
C LEU A 175 -3.11 -1.18 11.24
N CYS A 176 -4.14 -1.07 12.07
CA CYS A 176 -5.56 -1.07 11.70
C CYS A 176 -6.16 0.35 11.79
N ALA A 177 -7.34 0.58 11.21
CA ALA A 177 -8.08 1.84 11.39
C ALA A 177 -8.98 1.79 12.65
N GLU A 178 -9.54 0.63 12.97
CA GLU A 178 -10.48 0.38 14.06
C GLU A 178 -9.78 0.18 15.42
N GLU A 179 -10.27 0.88 16.46
CA GLU A 179 -9.70 0.90 17.82
C GLU A 179 -9.82 -0.44 18.56
N GLU A 180 -11.00 -1.06 18.45
CA GLU A 180 -11.37 -2.30 19.13
C GLU A 180 -10.83 -3.50 18.33
N PRO A 181 -9.91 -4.31 18.88
CA PRO A 181 -9.44 -5.54 18.24
C PRO A 181 -10.57 -6.48 17.82
N ALA A 182 -11.56 -6.72 18.68
CA ALA A 182 -12.64 -7.69 18.44
C ALA A 182 -13.48 -7.39 17.19
N GLU A 183 -13.54 -6.12 16.75
CA GLU A 183 -14.23 -5.67 15.54
C GLU A 183 -13.31 -5.50 14.31
N CYS A 184 -11.97 -5.57 14.48
CA CYS A 184 -10.99 -5.38 13.40
C CYS A 184 -10.51 -6.70 12.79
N HIS A 185 -10.19 -6.69 11.49
CA HIS A 185 -9.55 -7.81 10.79
C HIS A 185 -8.19 -8.23 11.38
N ARG A 186 -7.51 -7.36 12.15
CA ARG A 186 -6.24 -7.71 12.84
C ARG A 186 -6.42 -8.86 13.84
N HIS A 187 -7.55 -8.92 14.53
CA HIS A 187 -7.94 -10.07 15.35
C HIS A 187 -8.67 -11.11 14.48
N LEU A 188 -9.82 -10.71 13.93
CA LEU A 188 -10.79 -11.62 13.32
C LEU A 188 -10.25 -12.42 12.13
N LEU A 189 -9.31 -11.85 11.35
CA LEU A 189 -8.70 -12.48 10.19
C LEU A 189 -7.22 -12.84 10.46
N ILE A 190 -6.38 -11.86 10.78
CA ILE A 190 -4.91 -12.05 10.83
C ILE A 190 -4.50 -12.91 12.04
N ALA A 191 -4.86 -12.49 13.26
CA ALA A 191 -4.51 -13.24 14.48
C ALA A 191 -5.14 -14.65 14.48
N ARG A 192 -6.39 -14.78 14.02
CA ARG A 192 -7.05 -16.10 13.89
C ARG A 192 -6.29 -17.07 12.97
N VAL A 193 -5.74 -16.61 11.84
CA VAL A 193 -4.96 -17.47 10.94
C VAL A 193 -3.56 -17.73 11.48
N LEU A 194 -2.92 -16.75 12.13
CA LEU A 194 -1.65 -16.97 12.84
C LEU A 194 -1.80 -18.05 13.93
N ALA A 195 -2.86 -17.98 14.74
CA ALA A 195 -3.19 -18.99 15.74
C ALA A 195 -3.43 -20.37 15.12
N GLY A 196 -4.20 -20.44 14.03
CA GLY A 196 -4.40 -21.67 13.26
C GLY A 196 -3.11 -22.24 12.63
N ALA A 197 -2.09 -21.40 12.42
CA ALA A 197 -0.76 -21.81 11.96
C ALA A 197 0.23 -22.14 13.11
N GLY A 198 -0.23 -22.14 14.36
CA GLY A 198 0.59 -22.46 15.54
C GLY A 198 1.39 -21.29 16.11
N PHE A 199 1.02 -20.04 15.82
CA PHE A 199 1.52 -18.87 16.54
C PHE A 199 0.73 -18.69 17.85
N GLY A 200 1.41 -18.50 18.98
CA GLY A 200 0.74 -18.31 20.27
C GLY A 200 -0.14 -17.06 20.29
N ARG A 201 -1.38 -17.15 20.80
CA ARG A 201 -2.27 -15.98 20.93
C ARG A 201 -1.74 -14.99 21.97
N ASP A 202 -1.11 -15.50 23.02
CA ASP A 202 -0.30 -14.82 24.02
C ASP A 202 0.88 -14.00 23.43
N ARG A 203 1.39 -14.42 22.25
CA ARG A 203 2.43 -13.71 21.51
C ARG A 203 1.89 -12.57 20.64
N ILE A 204 0.57 -12.44 20.49
CA ILE A 204 -0.09 -11.36 19.75
C ILE A 204 -0.60 -10.33 20.75
N VAL A 205 -0.10 -9.10 20.67
CA VAL A 205 -0.33 -8.06 21.67
C VAL A 205 -1.00 -6.85 21.02
N HIS A 206 -2.22 -6.53 21.45
CA HIS A 206 -3.00 -5.41 20.95
C HIS A 206 -2.76 -4.18 21.81
N LEU A 207 -2.08 -3.18 21.25
CA LEU A 207 -1.83 -1.87 21.87
C LEU A 207 -3.11 -1.02 21.82
N LYS A 208 -3.39 -0.31 22.92
CA LYS A 208 -4.58 0.52 23.13
C LYS A 208 -4.25 2.02 23.14
N SER A 209 -5.29 2.82 23.03
CA SER A 209 -5.23 4.29 23.01
C SER A 209 -4.79 4.92 24.34
N ASP A 210 -5.00 4.23 25.45
CA ASP A 210 -4.59 4.61 26.82
C ASP A 210 -3.12 4.25 27.15
N GLY A 211 -2.38 3.63 26.22
CA GLY A 211 -1.03 3.07 26.47
C GLY A 211 -1.05 1.65 27.05
N GLY A 212 -2.23 1.11 27.37
CA GLY A 212 -2.40 -0.28 27.76
C GLY A 212 -2.15 -1.26 26.62
N ALA A 213 -2.03 -2.53 26.97
CA ALA A 213 -1.96 -3.64 26.04
C ALA A 213 -2.79 -4.83 26.55
N THR A 214 -3.27 -5.65 25.62
CA THR A 214 -4.06 -6.87 25.90
C THR A 214 -3.61 -7.98 24.94
N GLY A 215 -3.47 -9.20 25.44
CA GLY A 215 -3.15 -10.38 24.64
C GLY A 215 -4.31 -10.76 23.71
N ASP A 216 -4.02 -11.37 22.56
CA ASP A 216 -5.09 -11.87 21.70
C ASP A 216 -5.90 -12.94 22.41
N ASP A 217 -5.28 -13.77 23.25
CA ASP A 217 -5.90 -14.83 24.02
C ASP A 217 -7.05 -14.36 24.92
N GLU A 218 -6.94 -13.15 25.49
CA GLU A 218 -7.99 -12.48 26.27
C GLU A 218 -9.22 -12.08 25.43
N ILE A 219 -9.04 -11.87 24.11
CA ILE A 219 -10.10 -11.38 23.23
C ILE A 219 -10.97 -12.56 22.73
N PRO A 220 -12.31 -12.49 22.89
CA PRO A 220 -13.21 -13.52 22.39
C PRO A 220 -13.18 -13.65 20.87
N THR A 221 -12.63 -14.74 20.35
CA THR A 221 -12.77 -15.07 18.92
C THR A 221 -14.22 -15.25 18.54
N GLN A 222 -14.62 -14.76 17.36
CA GLN A 222 -15.92 -15.03 16.77
C GLN A 222 -16.14 -16.56 16.60
N ALA A 223 -16.99 -17.14 17.43
CA ALA A 223 -17.58 -18.45 17.19
C ALA A 223 -18.57 -18.36 16.02
N ALA A 224 -18.90 -19.50 15.41
CA ALA A 224 -20.16 -19.58 14.67
C ALA A 224 -21.29 -19.44 15.71
N LEU A 225 -22.11 -18.41 15.58
CA LEU A 225 -23.28 -18.17 16.42
C LEU A 225 -24.42 -19.14 16.02
N PHE A 226 -24.43 -19.61 14.76
CA PHE A 226 -25.41 -20.55 14.24
C PHE A 226 -24.79 -21.62 13.33
N PRO A 227 -25.05 -22.93 13.56
CA PRO A 227 -24.58 -23.98 12.67
C PRO A 227 -25.38 -23.96 11.35
N GLY A 228 -24.76 -23.53 10.25
CA GLY A 228 -25.36 -23.61 8.90
C GLY A 228 -24.89 -22.55 7.91
N GLU A 229 -24.35 -21.42 8.37
CA GLU A 229 -23.67 -20.44 7.52
C GLU A 229 -22.14 -20.56 7.70
N ASP A 230 -21.37 -20.30 6.63
CA ASP A 230 -19.91 -20.07 6.72
C ASP A 230 -19.67 -18.70 7.40
N GLU A 231 -19.78 -18.68 8.73
CA GLU A 231 -20.05 -17.46 9.50
C GLU A 231 -18.84 -16.55 9.73
N TRP A 232 -17.65 -16.96 9.28
CA TRP A 232 -16.41 -16.20 9.45
C TRP A 232 -16.32 -15.06 8.43
N LYS A 233 -16.96 -13.93 8.77
CA LYS A 233 -17.11 -12.72 7.95
C LYS A 233 -16.98 -11.43 8.76
N SER A 234 -16.71 -10.30 8.08
CA SER A 234 -16.58 -9.00 8.76
C SER A 234 -17.87 -8.59 9.48
N PRO A 235 -17.80 -8.01 10.70
CA PRO A 235 -18.98 -7.66 11.49
C PRO A 235 -19.79 -6.52 10.87
N ARG A 236 -19.17 -5.75 9.95
CA ARG A 236 -19.77 -4.63 9.22
C ARG A 236 -19.62 -4.86 7.72
N SER A 237 -20.61 -4.42 6.95
CA SER A 237 -20.54 -4.45 5.48
C SER A 237 -19.45 -3.50 4.98
N ALA A 238 -18.55 -4.01 4.16
CA ALA A 238 -17.40 -3.31 3.60
C ALA A 238 -17.70 -2.63 2.26
N LEU A 239 -18.83 -2.94 1.63
CA LEU A 239 -19.30 -2.21 0.44
C LEU A 239 -19.71 -0.79 0.84
N ARG A 240 -19.11 0.21 0.19
CA ARG A 240 -19.59 1.60 0.29
C ARG A 240 -21.00 1.67 -0.27
N LYS A 241 -21.97 1.97 0.60
CA LYS A 241 -23.35 2.31 0.22
C LYS A 241 -23.29 3.38 -0.89
N ALA A 242 -23.76 3.03 -2.09
CA ALA A 242 -23.62 3.89 -3.26
C ALA A 242 -24.18 5.28 -2.95
N ARG A 243 -23.44 6.34 -3.31
CA ARG A 243 -23.99 7.70 -3.26
C ARG A 243 -25.22 7.72 -4.15
N ARG A 244 -26.40 7.98 -3.57
CA ARG A 244 -27.59 8.30 -4.36
C ARG A 244 -27.24 9.50 -5.21
N SER A 245 -27.20 9.33 -6.53
CA SER A 245 -27.21 10.44 -7.46
C SER A 245 -28.53 11.18 -7.24
N THR A 246 -28.47 12.36 -6.66
CA THR A 246 -29.60 13.29 -6.64
C THR A 246 -29.78 13.81 -8.07
N SER A 247 -30.43 13.01 -8.91
CA SER A 247 -30.93 13.43 -10.21
C SER A 247 -31.96 14.51 -9.97
N SER A 248 -31.53 15.76 -10.04
CA SER A 248 -32.41 16.93 -10.04
C SER A 248 -33.07 17.01 -11.40
N ASP A 249 -34.20 16.30 -11.57
CA ASP A 249 -35.07 16.49 -12.73
C ASP A 249 -35.63 17.92 -12.70
N GLY A 250 -34.95 18.81 -13.42
CA GLY A 250 -35.43 20.15 -13.71
C GLY A 250 -36.55 20.07 -14.73
N SER A 251 -37.78 19.86 -14.26
CA SER A 251 -38.98 19.92 -15.09
C SER A 251 -39.24 21.34 -15.57
N GLU A 252 -38.63 21.69 -16.70
CA GLU A 252 -38.80 22.95 -17.41
C GLU A 252 -40.11 22.94 -18.24
N ARG A 253 -40.82 24.09 -18.31
CA ARG A 253 -42.10 24.33 -19.00
C ARG A 253 -43.33 23.79 -18.25
N ALA A 254 -44.54 24.33 -18.44
CA ALA A 254 -45.01 25.35 -19.39
C ALA A 254 -45.74 26.49 -18.63
N ALA A 255 -45.51 27.76 -18.97
CA ALA A 255 -46.23 28.58 -19.97
C ALA A 255 -47.41 29.35 -19.34
#